data_AF-A0A925N3W4-F1
#
_entry.id   AF-A0A925N3W4-F1
#
_cell.length_a   1.000
_cell.length_b   1.000
_cell.length_c   1.000
_cell.angle_alpha   90.00
_cell.angle_beta   90.00
_cell.angle_gamma   90.00
#
_symmetry.space_group_name_H-M   'P 1'
#
loop_
_entity.id
_entity.type
_entity.pdbx_description
1 polymer ?
#
loop_
_entity_poly.entity_id
_entity_poly.type
_entity_poly.pdbx_seq_one_letter_code
_entity_poly.pdbx_strand_id
1 'polypeptide(L)'
;MKKTLLLVLPLLLLTGAAAAGDFGDRVERRLDNRGDRVDNRLDRRGDRIDERLDRRSERAENLGHERLANRLDNRGDRIENRLDRRGDRVDNRWDRRGERFDRRWDRRH
;
A
#
# COMPACT_ATOMS: atom_id res chain seq x y z
N MET A 1 -2.93 17.27 57.97
CA MET A 1 -3.72 16.69 56.87
C MET A 1 -3.22 17.22 55.52
N LYS A 2 -2.12 16.68 54.97
CA LYS A 2 -1.59 17.04 53.63
C LYS A 2 -0.72 15.89 53.10
N LYS A 3 -1.31 14.74 52.72
CA LYS A 3 -0.56 13.59 52.16
C LYS A 3 -1.18 13.02 50.87
N THR A 4 -2.17 13.67 50.26
CA THR A 4 -2.93 13.12 49.12
C THR A 4 -2.51 13.66 47.74
N LEU A 5 -1.52 14.57 47.65
CA LEU A 5 -1.19 15.25 46.39
C LEU A 5 -0.11 14.55 45.52
N LEU A 6 0.55 13.49 46.00
CA LEU A 6 1.68 12.86 45.29
C LEU A 6 1.31 11.69 44.35
N LEU A 7 0.04 11.26 44.32
CA LEU A 7 -0.39 10.11 43.50
C LEU A 7 -1.05 10.48 42.16
N VAL A 8 -1.28 11.77 41.88
CA VAL A 8 -1.97 12.20 40.65
C VAL A 8 -0.99 12.39 39.47
N LEU A 9 0.27 12.73 39.74
CA LEU A 9 1.32 12.94 38.73
C LEU A 9 1.78 11.67 37.98
N PRO A 10 1.93 10.48 38.62
CA PRO A 10 2.30 9.26 37.89
C PRO A 10 1.18 8.76 36.97
N LEU A 11 -0.08 8.97 37.34
CA LEU A 11 -1.26 8.48 36.61
C LEU A 11 -1.54 9.30 35.33
N LEU A 12 -1.22 10.61 35.35
CA LEU A 12 -1.28 11.48 34.17
C LEU A 12 -0.16 11.18 33.15
N LEU A 13 1.02 10.75 33.60
CA LEU A 13 2.11 10.33 32.71
C LEU A 13 1.85 8.96 32.06
N LEU A 14 1.30 8.00 32.82
CA LEU A 14 0.93 6.68 32.26
C LEU A 14 -0.20 6.77 31.22
N THR A 15 -1.19 7.64 31.44
CA THR A 15 -2.32 7.82 30.50
C THR A 15 -1.90 8.53 29.22
N GLY A 16 -0.96 9.48 29.29
CA GLY A 16 -0.39 10.14 28.10
C GLY A 16 0.39 9.18 27.19
N ALA A 17 1.23 8.31 27.76
CA ALA A 17 2.02 7.34 26.98
C ALA A 17 1.15 6.26 26.32
N ALA A 18 0.14 5.75 27.03
CA ALA A 18 -0.80 4.76 26.48
C ALA A 18 -1.69 5.35 25.37
N ALA A 19 -2.18 6.58 25.53
CA ALA A 19 -2.96 7.28 24.51
C ALA A 19 -2.12 7.64 23.28
N ALA A 20 -0.83 7.92 23.49
CA ALA A 20 0.12 8.14 22.40
C ALA A 20 0.30 6.84 21.59
N GLY A 21 0.59 5.71 22.25
CA GLY A 21 0.75 4.41 21.57
C GLY A 21 -0.45 4.03 20.69
N ASP A 22 -1.68 4.11 21.21
CA ASP A 22 -2.90 3.81 20.45
C ASP A 22 -3.08 4.74 19.23
N PHE A 23 -2.67 6.01 19.36
CA PHE A 23 -2.69 6.93 18.23
C PHE A 23 -1.68 6.55 17.14
N GLY A 24 -0.46 6.16 17.54
CA GLY A 24 0.58 5.63 16.65
C GLY A 24 0.06 4.47 15.81
N ASP A 25 -0.42 3.42 16.48
CA ASP A 25 -0.94 2.20 15.87
C ASP A 25 -2.15 2.47 14.95
N ARG A 26 -2.99 3.46 15.29
CA ARG A 26 -4.13 3.85 14.44
C ARG A 26 -3.68 4.56 13.17
N VAL A 27 -2.61 5.36 13.23
CA VAL A 27 -2.08 6.05 12.05
C VAL A 27 -1.36 5.06 11.14
N GLU A 28 -0.54 4.17 11.68
CA GLU A 28 0.14 3.11 10.93
C GLU A 28 -0.86 2.23 10.18
N ARG A 29 -1.85 1.66 10.89
CA ARG A 29 -2.93 0.89 10.25
C ARG A 29 -3.65 1.66 9.15
N ARG A 30 -3.82 2.99 9.27
CA ARG A 30 -4.46 3.80 8.22
C ARG A 30 -3.57 3.99 6.99
N LEU A 31 -2.25 3.97 7.15
CA LEU A 31 -1.29 4.03 6.05
C LEU A 31 -1.26 2.69 5.31
N ASP A 32 -1.18 1.57 6.04
CA ASP A 32 -1.17 0.23 5.46
C ASP A 32 -2.46 -0.04 4.67
N ASN A 33 -3.62 0.20 5.29
CA ASN A 33 -4.92 0.07 4.62
C ASN A 33 -5.06 0.94 3.36
N ARG A 34 -4.30 2.05 3.26
CA ARG A 34 -4.27 2.87 2.04
C ARG A 34 -3.31 2.30 1.00
N GLY A 35 -2.18 1.72 1.41
CA GLY A 35 -1.29 0.93 0.56
C GLY A 35 -2.06 -0.20 -0.10
N ASP A 36 -2.61 -1.10 0.72
CA ASP A 36 -3.36 -2.29 0.28
C ASP A 36 -4.48 -1.93 -0.72
N ARG A 37 -5.22 -0.85 -0.47
CA ARG A 37 -6.29 -0.42 -1.38
C ARG A 37 -5.79 0.00 -2.75
N VAL A 38 -4.60 0.60 -2.83
CA VAL A 38 -3.99 0.98 -4.10
C VAL A 38 -3.49 -0.26 -4.82
N ASP A 39 -2.84 -1.19 -4.12
CA ASP A 39 -2.28 -2.40 -4.71
C ASP A 39 -3.38 -3.31 -5.26
N ASN A 40 -4.39 -3.60 -4.44
CA ASN A 40 -5.61 -4.30 -4.87
C ASN A 40 -6.28 -3.66 -6.11
N ARG A 41 -6.15 -2.34 -6.28
CA ARG A 41 -6.71 -1.64 -7.45
C ARG A 41 -5.80 -1.78 -8.68
N LEU A 42 -4.48 -1.85 -8.49
CA LEU A 42 -3.52 -2.11 -9.55
C LEU A 42 -3.63 -3.55 -10.03
N ASP A 43 -3.72 -4.53 -9.12
CA ASP A 43 -3.86 -5.96 -9.45
C ASP A 43 -5.12 -6.21 -10.26
N ARG A 44 -6.29 -5.81 -9.75
CA ARG A 44 -7.57 -5.91 -10.49
C ARG A 44 -7.57 -5.18 -11.83
N ARG A 45 -6.66 -4.23 -12.02
CA ARG A 45 -6.49 -3.56 -13.31
C ARG A 45 -5.58 -4.37 -14.24
N GLY A 46 -4.53 -4.99 -13.72
CA GLY A 46 -3.70 -5.99 -14.41
C GLY A 46 -4.56 -7.13 -14.93
N ASP A 47 -5.28 -7.82 -14.04
CA ASP A 47 -6.12 -8.98 -14.39
C ASP A 47 -7.08 -8.67 -15.55
N ARG A 48 -7.74 -7.50 -15.52
CA ARG A 48 -8.69 -7.09 -16.56
C ARG A 48 -8.02 -6.77 -17.89
N ILE A 49 -6.76 -6.32 -17.86
CA ILE A 49 -6.00 -6.07 -19.07
C ILE A 49 -5.54 -7.39 -19.67
N ASP A 50 -5.02 -8.29 -18.85
CA ASP A 50 -4.50 -9.60 -19.27
C ASP A 50 -5.63 -10.42 -19.88
N GLU A 51 -6.75 -10.57 -19.16
CA GLU A 51 -7.93 -11.29 -19.65
C GLU A 51 -8.51 -10.70 -20.96
N ARG A 52 -8.26 -9.42 -21.24
CA ARG A 52 -8.66 -8.81 -22.51
C ARG A 52 -7.63 -9.03 -23.62
N LEU A 53 -6.36 -9.07 -23.29
CA LEU A 53 -5.29 -9.33 -24.25
C LEU A 53 -5.29 -10.80 -24.65
N ASP A 54 -5.42 -11.72 -23.70
CA ASP A 54 -5.49 -13.17 -23.94
C ASP A 54 -6.63 -13.50 -24.91
N ARG A 55 -7.84 -13.02 -24.64
CA ARG A 55 -8.99 -13.20 -25.55
C ARG A 55 -8.75 -12.64 -26.94
N ARG A 56 -7.92 -11.59 -27.09
CA ARG A 56 -7.59 -11.00 -28.39
C ARG A 56 -6.50 -11.81 -29.08
N SER A 57 -5.51 -12.30 -28.34
CA SER A 57 -4.45 -13.18 -28.84
C SER A 57 -5.06 -14.48 -29.35
N GLU A 58 -5.88 -15.15 -28.53
CA GLU A 58 -6.59 -16.38 -28.91
C GLU A 58 -7.45 -16.20 -30.16
N ARG A 59 -8.19 -15.08 -30.27
CA ARG A 59 -8.95 -14.77 -31.50
C ARG A 59 -8.04 -14.55 -32.70
N ALA A 60 -6.89 -13.92 -32.52
CA ALA A 60 -5.94 -13.73 -33.61
C ALA A 60 -5.34 -15.07 -34.06
N GLU A 61 -5.00 -15.96 -33.14
CA GLU A 61 -4.52 -17.32 -33.43
C GLU A 61 -5.56 -18.14 -34.19
N ASN A 62 -6.81 -18.15 -33.72
CA ASN A 62 -7.90 -18.86 -34.38
C ASN A 62 -8.19 -18.37 -35.81
N LEU A 63 -7.80 -17.13 -36.14
CA LEU A 63 -7.89 -16.55 -37.49
C LEU A 63 -6.60 -16.72 -38.31
N GLY A 64 -5.60 -17.46 -37.79
CA GLY A 64 -4.29 -17.65 -38.43
C GLY A 64 -3.38 -16.42 -38.40
N HIS A 65 -3.66 -15.45 -37.53
CA HIS A 65 -2.89 -14.21 -37.38
C HIS A 65 -1.83 -14.32 -36.28
N GLU A 66 -0.92 -15.28 -36.38
CA GLU A 66 0.13 -15.55 -35.37
C GLU A 66 0.99 -14.31 -35.05
N ARG A 67 1.31 -13.47 -36.06
CA ARG A 67 2.09 -12.24 -35.83
C ARG A 67 1.34 -11.21 -34.98
N LEU A 68 0.01 -11.20 -35.09
CA LEU A 68 -0.83 -10.31 -34.29
C LEU A 68 -0.95 -10.83 -32.86
N ALA A 69 -1.13 -12.14 -32.67
CA ALA A 69 -1.14 -12.78 -31.36
C ALA A 69 0.16 -12.48 -30.59
N ASN A 70 1.31 -12.79 -31.20
CA ASN A 70 2.63 -12.44 -30.64
C ASN A 70 2.76 -10.95 -30.27
N ARG A 71 2.22 -10.04 -31.10
CA ARG A 71 2.27 -8.60 -30.81
C ARG A 71 1.39 -8.22 -29.61
N LEU A 72 0.27 -8.90 -29.42
CA LEU A 72 -0.64 -8.69 -28.31
C LEU A 72 -0.05 -9.22 -27.00
N ASP A 73 0.63 -10.37 -27.03
CA ASP A 73 1.30 -10.94 -25.86
C ASP A 73 2.45 -10.05 -25.40
N ASN A 74 3.34 -9.65 -26.33
CA ASN A 74 4.40 -8.67 -26.07
C ASN A 74 3.87 -7.33 -25.53
N ARG A 75 2.62 -6.99 -25.87
CA ARG A 75 1.97 -5.79 -25.34
C ARG A 75 1.46 -6.03 -23.91
N GLY A 76 0.99 -7.23 -23.59
CA GLY A 76 0.68 -7.69 -22.24
C GLY A 76 1.87 -7.52 -21.32
N ASP A 77 3.00 -8.15 -21.67
CA ASP A 77 4.24 -8.09 -20.87
C ASP A 77 4.66 -6.64 -20.58
N ARG A 78 4.58 -5.75 -21.57
CA ARG A 78 4.92 -4.32 -21.40
C ARG A 78 3.99 -3.60 -20.44
N ILE A 79 2.71 -3.99 -20.40
CA ILE A 79 1.73 -3.40 -19.50
C ILE A 79 1.93 -3.94 -18.09
N GLU A 80 2.12 -5.24 -17.93
CA GLU A 80 2.45 -5.89 -16.65
C GLU A 80 3.67 -5.23 -16.01
N ASN A 81 4.79 -5.20 -16.73
CA ASN A 81 6.02 -4.50 -16.31
C ASN A 81 5.81 -3.02 -15.94
N ARG A 82 4.80 -2.34 -16.50
CA ARG A 82 4.47 -0.95 -16.15
C ARG A 82 3.62 -0.86 -14.89
N LEU A 83 2.75 -1.84 -14.66
CA LEU A 83 1.96 -1.95 -13.45
C LEU A 83 2.84 -2.32 -12.26
N ASP A 84 3.78 -3.24 -12.40
CA ASP A 84 4.72 -3.63 -11.34
C ASP A 84 5.55 -2.43 -10.88
N ARG A 85 6.21 -1.75 -11.82
CA ARG A 85 6.97 -0.52 -11.52
C ARG A 85 6.12 0.58 -10.90
N ARG A 86 4.80 0.55 -11.12
CA ARG A 86 3.88 1.48 -10.49
C ARG A 86 3.53 1.04 -9.07
N GLY A 87 3.34 -0.25 -8.83
CA GLY A 87 3.24 -0.86 -7.50
C GLY A 87 4.45 -0.49 -6.66
N ASP A 88 5.66 -0.79 -7.15
CA ASP A 88 6.91 -0.46 -6.46
C ASP A 88 6.99 1.01 -6.04
N ARG A 89 6.57 1.93 -6.91
CA ARG A 89 6.59 3.37 -6.62
C ARG A 89 5.58 3.77 -5.54
N VAL A 90 4.45 3.07 -5.49
CA VAL A 90 3.42 3.26 -4.46
C VAL A 90 3.96 2.75 -3.13
N ASP A 91 4.52 1.56 -3.09
CA ASP A 91 5.11 0.94 -1.89
C ASP A 91 6.20 1.83 -1.30
N ASN A 92 7.20 2.17 -2.12
CA ASN A 92 8.28 3.08 -1.75
C ASN A 92 7.77 4.44 -1.23
N ARG A 93 6.61 4.90 -1.71
CA ARG A 93 6.01 6.16 -1.26
C ARG A 93 5.36 6.00 0.11
N TRP A 94 4.75 4.85 0.38
CA TRP A 94 4.15 4.55 1.68
C TRP A 94 5.21 4.26 2.74
N ASP A 95 6.25 3.51 2.42
CA ASP A 95 7.40 3.27 3.31
C ASP A 95 8.00 4.59 3.79
N ARG A 96 8.35 5.47 2.86
CA ARG A 96 8.88 6.82 3.19
C ARG A 96 7.92 7.65 4.03
N ARG A 97 6.61 7.41 3.91
CA ARG A 97 5.61 8.11 4.70
C ARG A 97 5.52 7.54 6.11
N GLY A 98 5.61 6.22 6.25
CA GLY A 98 5.77 5.52 7.53
C GLY A 98 7.02 6.01 8.26
N GLU A 99 8.20 5.92 7.65
CA GLU A 99 9.46 6.38 8.24
C GLU A 99 9.44 7.87 8.67
N ARG A 100 8.70 8.71 7.95
CA ARG A 100 8.55 10.13 8.31
C ARG A 100 7.61 10.31 9.50
N PHE A 101 6.59 9.48 9.60
CA PHE A 101 5.71 9.43 10.76
C PHE A 101 6.51 8.95 11.97
N ASP A 102 7.18 7.80 11.90
CA ASP A 102 7.95 7.19 12.99
C ASP A 102 8.98 8.18 13.54
N ARG A 103 9.81 8.75 12.66
CA ARG A 103 10.81 9.76 13.09
C ARG A 103 10.22 11.00 13.74
N ARG A 104 8.98 11.39 13.41
CA ARG A 104 8.29 12.53 14.05
C ARG A 104 7.65 12.12 15.36
N TRP A 105 7.21 10.87 15.42
CA TRP A 105 6.58 10.25 16.57
C TRP A 105 7.60 10.06 17.70
N ASP A 106 8.73 9.40 17.40
CA ASP A 106 9.86 9.17 18.32
C ASP A 106 10.50 10.46 18.84
N ARG A 107 10.38 11.55 18.07
CA ARG A 107 10.88 12.86 18.51
C ARG A 107 9.94 13.55 19.51
N ARG A 108 8.68 13.14 19.59
CA ARG A 108 7.65 13.77 20.42
C ARG A 108 7.29 12.95 21.66
N HIS A 109 7.56 11.65 21.66
CA HIS A 109 7.24 10.70 22.73
C HIS A 109 8.43 9.76 22.93
#